data_AF-A0A7V5SKD3-F1
#
_entry.id   AF-A0A7V5SKD3-F1
#
_cell.length_a   1.000
_cell.length_b   1.000
_cell.length_c   1.000
_cell.angle_alpha   90.00
_cell.angle_beta   90.00
_cell.angle_gamma   90.00
#
_symmetry.space_group_name_H-M   'P 1'
#
loop_
_entity.id
_entity.type
_entity.pdbx_description
1 polymer ?
#
loop_
_entity_poly.entity_id
_entity_poly.type
_entity_poly.pdbx_seq_one_letter_code
_entity_poly.pdbx_strand_id
1 'polypeptide(L)'
;MSRFLPAGCDRLRSCEIRRCGFFVVAVGCIAALWLQAQPYRSGWIDTVYAFHPGTGQNFGQDSAYFPRNIFGPPDSSARPDRPSASPEQICSLGLGGEIIVGFKGMLLRDGPGPDFVIFENAFFSPITGKVFAEPALVAVSRDGEQWLEFPWDTLTLEGCAGRTPTNGAADPLDPTSAGGDWFDLALLGVDSVRYIRIRDLTWWLKERPWHPFWDPTLSGFDLDAVGARFLQPISSSTVVPEREDVPKASRVLVASCVRVEQLGVGIGTPYRLYSLDGRLLESGTLLQELCPAAPLTLLVVGEQQLLLLRAP
;
A
#
# COMPACT_ATOMS: atom_id res chain seq x y z
N MET A 1 65.61 8.84 -67.98
CA MET A 1 64.90 9.92 -68.69
C MET A 1 63.77 10.39 -67.77
N SER A 2 64.03 11.42 -66.98
CA SER A 2 63.49 12.80 -67.15
C SER A 2 62.23 12.97 -66.30
N ARG A 3 62.41 13.37 -65.02
CA ARG A 3 62.13 14.72 -64.46
C ARG A 3 60.63 14.99 -64.27
N PHE A 4 60.23 15.32 -63.04
CA PHE A 4 59.64 16.62 -62.63
C PHE A 4 59.06 16.50 -61.20
N LEU A 5 59.68 17.22 -60.25
CA LEU A 5 58.97 17.89 -59.14
C LEU A 5 58.71 19.32 -59.63
N PRO A 6 57.62 20.02 -59.23
CA PRO A 6 57.71 20.77 -57.96
C PRO A 6 56.39 21.09 -57.21
N ALA A 7 56.59 21.44 -55.93
CA ALA A 7 55.96 22.52 -55.14
C ALA A 7 54.43 22.61 -54.93
N GLY A 8 54.05 22.67 -53.64
CA GLY A 8 53.37 23.89 -53.17
C GLY A 8 52.22 23.72 -52.15
N CYS A 9 52.40 24.41 -51.02
CA CYS A 9 51.38 25.08 -50.20
C CYS A 9 50.58 24.30 -49.13
N ASP A 10 51.06 24.42 -47.89
CA ASP A 10 50.40 25.10 -46.76
C ASP A 10 48.90 24.87 -46.47
N ARG A 11 48.69 24.49 -45.19
CA ARG A 11 47.80 25.12 -44.19
C ARG A 11 46.43 24.47 -43.86
N LEU A 12 46.25 24.39 -42.53
CA LEU A 12 45.01 24.43 -41.72
C LEU A 12 44.33 23.06 -41.52
N ARG A 13 44.46 22.45 -40.34
CA ARG A 13 43.86 22.76 -39.03
C ARG A 13 42.69 21.81 -38.75
N SER A 14 42.88 21.02 -37.70
CA SER A 14 41.89 20.72 -36.66
C SER A 14 40.46 20.36 -37.11
N CYS A 15 40.17 19.08 -37.26
CA CYS A 15 38.91 18.49 -36.81
C CYS A 15 38.97 16.99 -37.06
N GLU A 16 39.08 16.18 -36.01
CA GLU A 16 38.43 14.86 -35.90
C GLU A 16 38.70 14.23 -34.53
N ILE A 17 38.38 14.95 -33.45
CA ILE A 17 38.30 14.37 -32.08
C ILE A 17 36.84 14.28 -31.62
N ARG A 18 35.86 14.65 -32.46
CA ARG A 18 34.43 14.70 -32.07
C ARG A 18 33.62 13.44 -32.38
N ARG A 19 34.16 12.41 -33.04
CA ARG A 19 33.39 11.22 -33.43
C ARG A 19 33.48 10.02 -32.47
N CYS A 20 34.49 9.92 -31.61
CA CYS A 20 34.56 8.84 -30.62
C CYS A 20 33.79 9.12 -29.31
N GLY A 21 33.48 10.37 -28.99
CA GLY A 21 32.78 10.73 -27.74
C GLY A 21 31.28 10.41 -27.74
N PHE A 22 30.62 10.41 -28.90
CA PHE A 22 29.18 10.17 -28.98
C PHE A 22 28.80 8.69 -28.88
N PHE A 23 29.68 7.77 -29.31
CA PHE A 23 29.39 6.33 -29.28
C PHE A 23 29.56 5.71 -27.90
N VAL A 24 30.47 6.23 -27.07
CA VAL A 24 30.72 5.73 -25.71
C VAL A 24 29.66 6.21 -24.70
N VAL A 25 29.13 7.44 -24.89
CA VAL A 25 28.07 7.98 -24.02
C VAL A 25 26.73 7.28 -24.26
N ALA A 26 26.39 6.95 -25.51
CA ALA A 26 25.13 6.29 -25.83
C ALA A 26 25.04 4.85 -25.28
N VAL A 27 26.13 4.08 -25.29
CA VAL A 27 26.16 2.71 -24.76
C VAL A 27 26.23 2.69 -23.23
N GLY A 28 26.92 3.66 -22.61
CA GLY A 28 26.95 3.83 -21.15
C GLY A 28 25.60 4.26 -20.55
N CYS A 29 24.86 5.13 -21.23
CA CYS A 29 23.51 5.54 -20.80
C CYS A 29 22.50 4.38 -20.90
N ILE A 30 22.63 3.50 -21.90
CA ILE A 30 21.76 2.32 -22.00
C ILE A 30 22.13 1.31 -20.90
N ALA A 31 23.41 1.03 -20.63
CA ALA A 31 23.80 0.12 -19.55
C ALA A 31 23.44 0.63 -18.13
N ALA A 32 23.46 1.94 -17.90
CA ALA A 32 23.06 2.54 -16.62
C ALA A 32 21.54 2.53 -16.39
N LEU A 33 20.72 2.51 -17.47
CA LEU A 33 19.27 2.37 -17.38
C LEU A 33 18.82 0.92 -17.08
N TRP A 34 19.68 -0.07 -17.33
CA TRP A 34 19.40 -1.48 -17.02
C TRP A 34 19.76 -1.88 -15.59
N LEU A 35 20.38 -1.00 -14.79
CA LEU A 35 20.99 -1.40 -13.51
C LEU A 35 20.18 -1.12 -12.23
N GLN A 36 18.94 -0.62 -12.30
CA GLN A 36 18.17 -0.31 -11.07
C GLN A 36 16.67 -0.64 -11.03
N ALA A 37 16.07 -1.24 -12.06
CA ALA A 37 14.74 -1.82 -11.91
C ALA A 37 14.87 -3.25 -11.37
N GLN A 38 14.82 -3.42 -10.05
CA GLN A 38 14.52 -4.75 -9.50
C GLN A 38 13.16 -5.15 -10.08
N PRO A 39 13.06 -6.26 -10.84
CA PRO A 39 11.78 -6.64 -11.42
C PRO A 39 10.82 -6.92 -10.26
N TYR A 40 9.66 -6.26 -10.32
CA TYR A 40 8.55 -6.61 -9.44
C TYR A 40 8.23 -8.09 -9.59
N ARG A 41 7.83 -8.71 -8.49
CA ARG A 41 7.40 -10.11 -8.46
C ARG A 41 5.93 -10.17 -8.11
N SER A 42 5.22 -11.09 -8.74
CA SER A 42 3.94 -11.53 -8.21
C SER A 42 4.13 -12.54 -7.09
N GLY A 43 3.14 -12.67 -6.22
CA GLY A 43 3.18 -13.63 -5.13
C GLY A 43 1.90 -13.66 -4.30
N TRP A 44 1.92 -14.49 -3.27
CA TRP A 44 0.82 -14.74 -2.36
C TRP A 44 1.22 -14.34 -0.95
N ILE A 45 0.24 -14.03 -0.10
CA ILE A 45 0.51 -13.84 1.31
C ILE A 45 1.14 -15.11 1.90
N ASP A 46 2.06 -14.90 2.83
CA ASP A 46 2.76 -15.96 3.56
C ASP A 46 2.87 -15.63 5.06
N THR A 47 2.19 -14.57 5.48
CA THR A 47 2.26 -14.03 6.84
C THR A 47 0.88 -13.58 7.27
N VAL A 48 0.46 -14.07 8.44
CA VAL A 48 -0.66 -13.53 9.22
C VAL A 48 -0.05 -12.77 10.40
N TYR A 49 -0.38 -11.49 10.53
CA TYR A 49 0.08 -10.64 11.64
C TYR A 49 -0.90 -10.64 12.81
N ALA A 50 -2.19 -10.70 12.52
CA ALA A 50 -3.25 -10.81 13.51
C ALA A 50 -4.45 -11.53 12.92
N PHE A 51 -5.15 -12.31 13.73
CA PHE A 51 -6.43 -12.90 13.38
C PHE A 51 -7.35 -12.85 14.60
N HIS A 52 -8.48 -12.17 14.44
CA HIS A 52 -9.54 -12.05 15.42
C HIS A 52 -10.79 -12.71 14.82
N PRO A 53 -11.05 -13.99 15.11
CA PRO A 53 -12.20 -14.67 14.55
C PRO A 53 -13.49 -14.02 15.04
N GLY A 54 -14.44 -13.90 14.13
CA GLY A 54 -15.80 -13.48 14.41
C GLY A 54 -16.64 -14.58 15.03
N THR A 55 -17.95 -14.35 15.08
CA THR A 55 -18.90 -15.36 15.56
C THR A 55 -19.44 -16.21 14.41
N GLY A 56 -20.06 -17.35 14.72
CA GLY A 56 -20.66 -18.20 13.71
C GLY A 56 -19.67 -19.20 13.13
N GLN A 57 -19.44 -19.15 11.82
CA GLN A 57 -18.66 -20.15 11.09
C GLN A 57 -17.16 -20.04 11.36
N ASN A 58 -16.51 -21.18 11.61
CA ASN A 58 -15.09 -21.29 11.89
C ASN A 58 -14.38 -22.30 10.97
N PHE A 59 -14.95 -22.55 9.79
CA PHE A 59 -14.42 -23.50 8.83
C PHE A 59 -12.98 -23.13 8.43
N GLY A 60 -12.07 -24.11 8.40
CA GLY A 60 -10.66 -23.89 8.08
C GLY A 60 -9.82 -23.17 9.15
N GLN A 61 -10.38 -22.78 10.31
CA GLN A 61 -9.60 -22.13 11.38
C GLN A 61 -8.75 -23.09 12.23
N ASP A 62 -8.96 -24.41 12.10
CA ASP A 62 -8.23 -25.41 12.88
C ASP A 62 -6.71 -25.33 12.61
N SER A 63 -5.91 -25.49 13.66
CA SER A 63 -4.44 -25.49 13.60
C SER A 63 -3.82 -26.51 12.62
N ALA A 64 -4.57 -27.53 12.21
CA ALA A 64 -4.19 -28.46 11.15
C ALA A 64 -4.06 -27.77 9.78
N TYR A 65 -4.88 -26.74 9.53
CA TYR A 65 -4.99 -26.04 8.26
C TYR A 65 -4.45 -24.61 8.35
N PHE A 66 -4.90 -23.84 9.34
CA PHE A 66 -4.55 -22.43 9.49
C PHE A 66 -3.12 -22.24 10.02
N PRO A 67 -2.34 -21.28 9.47
CA PRO A 67 -2.67 -20.33 8.39
C PRO A 67 -2.33 -20.81 6.98
N ARG A 68 -1.93 -22.08 6.81
CA ARG A 68 -1.41 -22.60 5.53
C ARG A 68 -2.46 -22.68 4.43
N ASN A 69 -3.72 -22.88 4.79
CA ASN A 69 -4.84 -22.93 3.85
C ASN A 69 -5.07 -21.63 3.09
N ILE A 70 -4.69 -20.47 3.64
CA ILE A 70 -4.79 -19.17 2.97
C ILE A 70 -3.45 -18.70 2.38
N PHE A 71 -2.42 -19.57 2.42
CA PHE A 71 -1.11 -19.28 1.83
C PHE A 71 -1.03 -19.94 0.46
N GLY A 72 -0.98 -19.12 -0.58
CA GLY A 72 -0.87 -19.59 -1.97
C GLY A 72 -2.01 -19.10 -2.85
N PRO A 73 -2.11 -19.64 -4.07
CA PRO A 73 -3.20 -19.33 -4.99
C PRO A 73 -4.54 -19.86 -4.48
N PRO A 74 -5.66 -19.32 -4.97
CA PRO A 74 -6.99 -19.83 -4.65
C PRO A 74 -7.18 -21.28 -5.12
N ASP A 75 -8.21 -21.95 -4.61
CA ASP A 75 -8.55 -23.32 -5.00
C ASP A 75 -8.68 -23.48 -6.52
N SER A 76 -7.73 -24.19 -7.12
CA SER A 76 -7.72 -24.45 -8.58
C SER A 76 -8.94 -25.22 -9.11
N SER A 77 -9.70 -25.87 -8.22
CA SER A 77 -10.94 -26.57 -8.54
C SER A 77 -12.19 -25.69 -8.43
N ALA A 78 -12.09 -24.52 -7.77
CA ALA A 78 -13.19 -23.58 -7.63
C ALA A 78 -13.62 -23.03 -8.99
N ARG A 79 -14.93 -22.87 -9.17
CA ARG A 79 -15.56 -22.28 -10.35
C ARG A 79 -16.62 -21.28 -9.90
N PRO A 80 -17.06 -20.37 -10.78
CA PRO A 80 -18.13 -19.44 -10.44
C PRO A 80 -19.41 -20.10 -9.93
N ASP A 81 -19.69 -21.34 -10.31
CA ASP A 81 -20.86 -22.15 -9.90
C ASP A 81 -20.52 -23.29 -8.92
N ARG A 82 -19.25 -23.42 -8.54
CA ARG A 82 -18.74 -24.49 -7.66
C ARG A 82 -17.73 -23.89 -6.66
N PRO A 83 -18.17 -23.47 -5.47
CA PRO A 83 -17.27 -22.96 -4.44
C PRO A 83 -16.35 -24.06 -3.91
N SER A 84 -15.26 -23.66 -3.26
CA SER A 84 -14.46 -24.59 -2.47
C SER A 84 -15.24 -25.06 -1.24
N ALA A 85 -15.00 -26.30 -0.84
CA ALA A 85 -15.58 -26.89 0.36
C ALA A 85 -14.51 -27.60 1.21
N SER A 86 -13.23 -27.24 1.02
CA SER A 86 -12.09 -27.88 1.68
C SER A 86 -11.51 -26.95 2.75
N PRO A 87 -11.35 -27.39 4.01
CA PRO A 87 -10.73 -26.56 5.05
C PRO A 87 -9.24 -26.28 4.76
N GLU A 88 -8.61 -27.06 3.88
CA GLU A 88 -7.26 -26.85 3.34
C GLU A 88 -7.16 -25.70 2.34
N GLN A 89 -8.28 -25.16 1.85
CA GLN A 89 -8.30 -24.13 0.82
C GLN A 89 -8.88 -22.80 1.32
N ILE A 90 -9.77 -22.83 2.32
CA ILE A 90 -10.44 -21.62 2.80
C ILE A 90 -10.37 -21.50 4.33
N CYS A 91 -10.42 -20.27 4.82
CA CYS A 91 -10.54 -19.94 6.24
C CYS A 91 -11.68 -18.92 6.44
N SER A 92 -12.78 -19.37 7.04
CA SER A 92 -13.85 -18.49 7.50
C SER A 92 -13.32 -17.50 8.51
N LEU A 93 -13.56 -16.20 8.32
CA LEU A 93 -13.34 -15.18 9.34
C LEU A 93 -14.47 -15.19 10.38
N GLY A 94 -15.66 -15.68 10.01
CA GLY A 94 -16.88 -15.55 10.80
C GLY A 94 -17.44 -14.12 10.81
N LEU A 95 -18.65 -13.97 11.32
CA LEU A 95 -19.36 -12.69 11.38
C LEU A 95 -18.60 -11.67 12.24
N GLY A 96 -18.19 -10.56 11.61
CA GLY A 96 -17.39 -9.50 12.22
C GLY A 96 -15.93 -9.86 12.47
N GLY A 97 -15.45 -10.99 11.94
CA GLY A 97 -14.06 -11.40 12.04
C GLY A 97 -13.11 -10.47 11.28
N GLU A 98 -11.85 -10.44 11.69
CA GLU A 98 -10.83 -9.59 11.10
C GLU A 98 -9.50 -10.32 11.03
N ILE A 99 -8.81 -10.21 9.89
CA ILE A 99 -7.46 -10.74 9.69
C ILE A 99 -6.55 -9.67 9.10
N ILE A 100 -5.30 -9.65 9.56
CA ILE A 100 -4.23 -8.83 9.00
C ILE A 100 -3.17 -9.75 8.41
N VAL A 101 -2.91 -9.58 7.13
CA VAL A 101 -2.00 -10.41 6.34
C VAL A 101 -0.95 -9.56 5.61
N GLY A 102 0.08 -10.22 5.08
CA GLY A 102 1.03 -9.56 4.19
C GLY A 102 2.07 -10.52 3.61
N PHE A 103 3.11 -9.91 3.03
CA PHE A 103 4.15 -10.59 2.27
C PHE A 103 5.49 -10.46 3.00
N LYS A 104 6.02 -11.57 3.52
CA LYS A 104 7.20 -11.58 4.38
C LYS A 104 8.40 -11.00 3.64
N GLY A 105 8.97 -9.94 4.23
CA GLY A 105 10.16 -9.30 3.67
C GLY A 105 9.91 -8.58 2.33
N MET A 106 8.65 -8.34 1.96
CA MET A 106 8.28 -7.65 0.72
C MET A 106 7.41 -6.42 1.04
N LEU A 107 7.49 -5.41 0.17
CA LEU A 107 6.55 -4.31 0.05
C LEU A 107 5.65 -4.59 -1.15
N LEU A 108 4.35 -4.42 -0.98
CA LEU A 108 3.43 -4.29 -2.10
C LEU A 108 3.49 -2.85 -2.59
N ARG A 109 3.80 -2.66 -3.88
CA ARG A 109 3.97 -1.36 -4.52
C ARG A 109 2.76 -1.04 -5.39
N ASP A 110 2.46 0.25 -5.51
CA ASP A 110 1.55 0.78 -6.52
C ASP A 110 2.19 0.63 -7.91
N GLY A 111 1.50 -0.07 -8.80
CA GLY A 111 1.93 -0.36 -10.17
C GLY A 111 0.80 -0.16 -11.18
N PRO A 112 1.02 -0.51 -12.45
CA PRO A 112 -0.02 -0.34 -13.46
C PRO A 112 -1.25 -1.24 -13.24
N GLY A 113 -2.40 -0.60 -13.03
CA GLY A 113 -3.68 -1.26 -12.77
C GLY A 113 -3.75 -1.83 -11.37
N PRO A 114 -4.69 -2.74 -11.06
CA PRO A 114 -4.84 -3.24 -9.71
C PRO A 114 -3.59 -4.03 -9.26
N ASP A 115 -3.22 -3.83 -8.00
CA ASP A 115 -1.97 -4.29 -7.42
C ASP A 115 -2.11 -5.62 -6.69
N PHE A 116 -3.28 -5.85 -6.10
CA PHE A 116 -3.58 -7.06 -5.36
C PHE A 116 -5.04 -7.48 -5.52
N VAL A 117 -5.31 -8.74 -5.19
CA VAL A 117 -6.60 -9.39 -5.28
C VAL A 117 -6.87 -10.18 -4.01
N ILE A 118 -8.13 -10.18 -3.59
CA ILE A 118 -8.62 -11.03 -2.50
C ILE A 118 -9.66 -11.98 -3.09
N PHE A 119 -9.41 -13.26 -2.89
CA PHE A 119 -10.34 -14.34 -3.21
C PHE A 119 -11.11 -14.72 -1.96
N GLU A 120 -12.41 -14.62 -2.07
CA GLU A 120 -13.37 -15.22 -1.15
C GLU A 120 -13.92 -16.49 -1.81
N ASN A 121 -14.77 -17.21 -1.11
CA ASN A 121 -15.50 -18.35 -1.65
C ASN A 121 -16.81 -17.96 -2.36
N ALA A 122 -16.89 -16.79 -3.00
CA ALA A 122 -18.10 -16.30 -3.65
C ALA A 122 -18.50 -17.20 -4.82
N PHE A 123 -19.81 -17.38 -5.03
CA PHE A 123 -20.33 -18.23 -6.11
C PHE A 123 -21.73 -17.83 -6.56
N PHE A 124 -22.11 -18.19 -7.77
CA PHE A 124 -23.49 -18.13 -8.24
C PHE A 124 -24.28 -19.27 -7.59
N SER A 125 -25.23 -18.90 -6.72
CA SER A 125 -26.11 -19.85 -6.07
C SER A 125 -26.94 -20.60 -7.13
N PRO A 126 -26.91 -21.94 -7.15
CA PRO A 126 -27.71 -22.71 -8.11
C PRO A 126 -29.22 -22.62 -7.82
N ILE A 127 -29.59 -22.15 -6.63
CA ILE A 127 -30.98 -22.01 -6.19
C ILE A 127 -31.54 -20.65 -6.62
N THR A 128 -30.82 -19.57 -6.35
CA THR A 128 -31.32 -18.20 -6.58
C THR A 128 -30.83 -17.60 -7.90
N GLY A 129 -29.79 -18.16 -8.51
CA GLY A 129 -29.09 -17.59 -9.68
C GLY A 129 -28.33 -16.29 -9.38
N LYS A 130 -28.34 -15.83 -8.12
CA LYS A 130 -27.61 -14.64 -7.66
C LYS A 130 -26.24 -15.05 -7.14
N VAL A 131 -25.33 -14.09 -7.09
CA VAL A 131 -24.08 -14.28 -6.36
C VAL A 131 -24.40 -14.39 -4.87
N PHE A 132 -23.92 -15.47 -4.25
CA PHE A 132 -23.73 -15.60 -2.82
C PHE A 132 -22.42 -14.88 -2.49
N ALA A 133 -22.52 -13.75 -1.80
CA ALA A 133 -21.43 -12.85 -1.51
C ALA A 133 -21.38 -12.61 -0.01
N GLU A 134 -20.22 -12.90 0.59
CA GLU A 134 -19.94 -12.63 1.99
C GLU A 134 -18.86 -11.55 2.02
N PRO A 135 -19.22 -10.26 2.10
CA PRO A 135 -18.28 -9.19 1.81
C PRO A 135 -17.35 -8.91 2.97
N ALA A 136 -16.19 -8.33 2.66
CA ALA A 136 -15.29 -7.73 3.64
C ALA A 136 -14.83 -6.33 3.24
N LEU A 137 -14.65 -5.50 4.26
CA LEU A 137 -13.95 -4.22 4.15
C LEU A 137 -12.45 -4.48 4.06
N VAL A 138 -11.80 -3.75 3.16
CA VAL A 138 -10.36 -3.89 2.90
C VAL A 138 -9.67 -2.60 3.27
N ALA A 139 -8.67 -2.70 4.14
CA ALA A 139 -7.80 -1.58 4.47
C ALA A 139 -6.34 -1.98 4.32
N VAL A 140 -5.48 -1.02 4.03
CA VAL A 140 -4.04 -1.25 3.87
C VAL A 140 -3.25 -0.30 4.75
N SER A 141 -2.05 -0.74 5.13
CA SER A 141 -1.16 0.04 5.99
C SER A 141 0.31 -0.20 5.64
N ARG A 142 1.13 0.82 5.86
CA ARG A 142 2.58 0.75 5.71
C ARG A 142 3.28 0.34 7.01
N ASP A 143 2.77 0.78 8.15
CA ASP A 143 3.35 0.64 9.49
C ASP A 143 2.59 -0.37 10.38
N GLY A 144 1.30 -0.58 10.12
CA GLY A 144 0.40 -1.43 10.90
C GLY A 144 -0.44 -0.65 11.91
N GLU A 145 -0.25 0.67 11.99
CA GLU A 145 -0.85 1.58 12.96
C GLU A 145 -1.83 2.54 12.25
N GLN A 146 -1.41 3.14 11.12
CA GLN A 146 -2.26 3.96 10.27
C GLN A 146 -2.86 3.14 9.14
N TRP A 147 -4.19 3.13 9.05
CA TRP A 147 -4.94 2.30 8.09
C TRP A 147 -5.74 3.15 7.11
N LEU A 148 -5.59 2.87 5.83
CA LEU A 148 -6.39 3.46 4.75
C LEU A 148 -7.38 2.40 4.25
N GLU A 149 -8.66 2.62 4.50
CA GLU A 149 -9.74 1.75 4.01
C GLU A 149 -10.11 2.12 2.56
N PHE A 150 -10.29 1.12 1.71
CA PHE A 150 -10.79 1.31 0.36
C PHE A 150 -12.22 1.87 0.40
N PRO A 151 -12.53 2.89 -0.42
CA PRO A 151 -13.90 3.37 -0.53
C PRO A 151 -14.78 2.25 -1.11
N TRP A 152 -15.99 2.12 -0.60
CA TRP A 152 -16.93 1.11 -1.05
C TRP A 152 -18.36 1.65 -1.13
N ASP A 153 -19.17 1.05 -2.00
CA ASP A 153 -20.56 1.43 -2.20
C ASP A 153 -21.50 0.48 -1.43
N THR A 154 -22.37 1.06 -0.60
CA THR A 154 -23.23 0.27 0.29
C THR A 154 -24.34 -0.51 -0.40
N LEU A 155 -24.68 -0.22 -1.65
CA LEU A 155 -25.77 -0.91 -2.36
C LEU A 155 -25.23 -2.03 -3.25
N THR A 156 -24.08 -1.78 -3.86
CA THR A 156 -23.43 -2.68 -4.80
C THR A 156 -22.31 -3.47 -4.15
N LEU A 157 -21.73 -3.05 -3.03
CA LEU A 157 -20.51 -3.65 -2.47
C LEU A 157 -19.28 -3.52 -3.39
N GLU A 158 -19.33 -2.66 -4.41
CA GLU A 158 -18.13 -2.29 -5.17
C GLU A 158 -17.11 -1.67 -4.19
N GLY A 159 -15.85 -2.10 -4.26
CA GLY A 159 -14.80 -1.72 -3.29
C GLY A 159 -14.72 -2.62 -2.05
N CYS A 160 -15.64 -3.58 -1.88
CA CYS A 160 -15.47 -4.69 -0.94
C CYS A 160 -14.76 -5.87 -1.59
N ALA A 161 -14.14 -6.73 -0.79
CA ALA A 161 -13.85 -8.10 -1.21
C ALA A 161 -15.09 -8.98 -0.99
N GLY A 162 -15.15 -10.16 -1.63
CA GLY A 162 -16.18 -11.17 -1.40
C GLY A 162 -17.40 -11.06 -2.31
N ARG A 163 -17.28 -10.39 -3.46
CA ARG A 163 -18.36 -10.21 -4.43
C ARG A 163 -18.14 -10.99 -5.71
N THR A 164 -16.90 -11.21 -6.12
CA THR A 164 -16.60 -11.77 -7.44
C THR A 164 -16.20 -13.23 -7.34
N PRO A 165 -16.99 -14.19 -7.89
CA PRO A 165 -16.68 -15.60 -7.79
C PRO A 165 -15.32 -15.99 -8.34
N THR A 166 -14.64 -16.87 -7.63
CA THR A 166 -13.33 -17.41 -8.01
C THR A 166 -13.42 -18.31 -9.24
N ASN A 167 -12.48 -18.14 -10.18
CA ASN A 167 -12.28 -19.02 -11.31
C ASN A 167 -10.89 -19.68 -11.22
N GLY A 168 -10.79 -20.76 -10.45
CA GLY A 168 -9.53 -21.47 -10.21
C GLY A 168 -8.90 -22.14 -11.45
N ALA A 169 -9.58 -22.14 -12.60
CA ALA A 169 -9.01 -22.62 -13.86
C ALA A 169 -8.16 -21.58 -14.60
N ALA A 170 -8.34 -20.30 -14.30
CA ALA A 170 -7.64 -19.20 -14.95
C ALA A 170 -6.25 -18.98 -14.33
N ASP A 171 -5.45 -18.10 -14.94
CA ASP A 171 -4.30 -17.52 -14.25
C ASP A 171 -4.83 -16.72 -13.05
N PRO A 172 -4.50 -17.12 -11.81
CA PRO A 172 -5.10 -16.52 -10.62
C PRO A 172 -4.61 -15.09 -10.36
N LEU A 173 -3.66 -14.56 -11.15
CA LEU A 173 -3.26 -13.15 -11.10
C LEU A 173 -3.58 -12.38 -12.40
N ASP A 174 -4.48 -12.90 -13.23
CA ASP A 174 -5.09 -12.18 -14.34
C ASP A 174 -6.39 -11.47 -13.90
N PRO A 175 -6.42 -10.13 -13.86
CA PRO A 175 -7.58 -9.38 -13.40
C PRO A 175 -8.81 -9.50 -14.31
N THR A 176 -8.65 -10.06 -15.52
CA THR A 176 -9.76 -10.21 -16.46
C THR A 176 -10.48 -11.55 -16.35
N SER A 177 -9.85 -12.56 -15.75
CA SER A 177 -10.35 -13.94 -15.83
C SER A 177 -10.29 -14.75 -14.52
N ALA A 178 -9.48 -14.34 -13.54
CA ALA A 178 -9.30 -15.05 -12.27
C ALA A 178 -10.55 -15.04 -11.37
N GLY A 179 -11.41 -14.03 -11.52
CA GLY A 179 -12.37 -13.68 -10.47
C GLY A 179 -11.69 -12.95 -9.33
N GLY A 180 -12.26 -13.06 -8.12
CA GLY A 180 -11.81 -12.32 -6.96
C GLY A 180 -12.00 -10.80 -7.11
N ASP A 181 -11.79 -10.07 -6.03
CA ASP A 181 -11.98 -8.63 -6.00
C ASP A 181 -10.62 -7.93 -5.95
N TRP A 182 -10.42 -6.99 -6.88
CA TRP A 182 -9.14 -6.39 -7.21
C TRP A 182 -9.02 -4.97 -6.66
N PHE A 183 -7.83 -4.63 -6.15
CA PHE A 183 -7.56 -3.40 -5.42
C PHE A 183 -6.33 -2.69 -5.97
N ASP A 184 -6.47 -1.39 -6.21
CA ASP A 184 -5.46 -0.50 -6.80
C ASP A 184 -5.05 0.56 -5.76
N LEU A 185 -3.78 0.56 -5.34
CA LEU A 185 -3.26 1.47 -4.33
C LEU A 185 -3.26 2.93 -4.78
N ALA A 186 -3.24 3.19 -6.10
CA ALA A 186 -3.36 4.55 -6.63
C ALA A 186 -4.68 5.21 -6.20
N LEU A 187 -5.74 4.42 -5.96
CA LEU A 187 -7.03 4.93 -5.47
C LEU A 187 -6.91 5.57 -4.07
N LEU A 188 -5.96 5.10 -3.27
CA LEU A 188 -5.67 5.61 -1.92
C LEU A 188 -4.53 6.63 -1.90
N GLY A 189 -3.84 6.84 -3.03
CA GLY A 189 -2.72 7.78 -3.13
C GLY A 189 -1.47 7.34 -2.37
N VAL A 190 -1.24 6.03 -2.20
CA VAL A 190 -0.06 5.48 -1.51
C VAL A 190 0.87 4.74 -2.47
N ASP A 191 2.17 4.89 -2.27
CA ASP A 191 3.19 4.28 -3.14
C ASP A 191 3.49 2.81 -2.81
N SER A 192 3.20 2.40 -1.58
CA SER A 192 3.47 1.07 -1.07
C SER A 192 2.81 0.80 0.28
N VAL A 193 2.53 -0.47 0.53
CA VAL A 193 1.97 -0.98 1.78
C VAL A 193 2.65 -2.28 2.19
N ARG A 194 2.52 -2.64 3.47
CA ARG A 194 3.05 -3.89 4.06
C ARG A 194 1.95 -4.80 4.59
N TYR A 195 0.83 -4.22 5.00
CA TYR A 195 -0.24 -4.93 5.66
C TYR A 195 -1.54 -4.72 4.91
N ILE A 196 -2.31 -5.80 4.79
CA ILE A 196 -3.67 -5.80 4.28
C ILE A 196 -4.55 -6.31 5.42
N ARG A 197 -5.57 -5.53 5.80
CA ARG A 197 -6.58 -5.89 6.78
C ARG A 197 -7.88 -6.18 6.05
N ILE A 198 -8.45 -7.34 6.35
CA ILE A 198 -9.71 -7.83 5.80
C ILE A 198 -10.65 -8.00 6.98
N ARG A 199 -11.75 -7.24 6.98
CA ARG A 199 -12.75 -7.29 8.05
C ARG A 199 -14.10 -7.67 7.49
N ASP A 200 -14.66 -8.77 7.98
CA ASP A 200 -15.98 -9.24 7.61
C ASP A 200 -17.04 -8.14 7.77
N LEU A 201 -17.83 -7.97 6.72
CA LEU A 201 -18.98 -7.08 6.64
C LEU A 201 -20.29 -7.87 6.52
N THR A 202 -20.22 -9.20 6.52
CA THR A 202 -21.38 -10.08 6.36
C THR A 202 -22.42 -9.88 7.46
N TRP A 203 -22.01 -9.56 8.69
CA TRP A 203 -22.93 -9.19 9.77
C TRP A 203 -23.82 -7.99 9.38
N TRP A 204 -23.25 -6.98 8.71
CA TRP A 204 -23.97 -5.79 8.26
C TRP A 204 -24.97 -6.13 7.16
N LEU A 205 -24.60 -7.04 6.25
CA LEU A 205 -25.55 -7.56 5.27
C LEU A 205 -26.71 -8.30 5.93
N LYS A 206 -26.45 -9.21 6.87
CA LYS A 206 -27.48 -10.03 7.53
C LYS A 206 -28.60 -9.20 8.17
N GLU A 207 -28.28 -8.02 8.68
CA GLU A 207 -29.24 -7.07 9.26
C GLU A 207 -30.12 -6.34 8.23
N ARG A 208 -29.89 -6.54 6.93
CA ARG A 208 -30.52 -5.80 5.83
C ARG A 208 -31.20 -6.75 4.84
N PRO A 209 -32.35 -7.35 5.19
CA PRO A 209 -33.07 -8.29 4.32
C PRO A 209 -33.54 -7.71 2.97
N TRP A 210 -33.54 -6.39 2.82
CA TRP A 210 -33.83 -5.69 1.56
C TRP A 210 -32.62 -5.54 0.64
N HIS A 211 -31.40 -5.84 1.11
CA HIS A 211 -30.19 -5.65 0.33
C HIS A 211 -30.10 -6.66 -0.83
N PRO A 212 -29.62 -6.28 -2.03
CA PRO A 212 -29.57 -7.20 -3.19
C PRO A 212 -28.77 -8.49 -2.97
N PHE A 213 -27.73 -8.40 -2.13
CA PHE A 213 -26.83 -9.50 -1.73
C PHE A 213 -27.21 -10.18 -0.41
N TRP A 214 -28.34 -9.82 0.18
CA TRP A 214 -28.79 -10.50 1.39
C TRP A 214 -29.17 -11.95 1.09
N ASP A 215 -28.72 -12.86 1.94
CA ASP A 215 -29.14 -14.26 1.99
C ASP A 215 -29.30 -14.69 3.47
N PRO A 216 -30.32 -15.49 3.83
CA PRO A 216 -30.51 -15.91 5.21
C PRO A 216 -29.37 -16.80 5.73
N THR A 217 -28.61 -17.44 4.84
CA THR A 217 -27.56 -18.43 5.17
C THR A 217 -26.17 -17.83 5.31
N LEU A 218 -25.98 -16.53 5.04
CA LEU A 218 -24.74 -15.80 5.29
C LEU A 218 -24.16 -16.11 6.67
N SER A 219 -22.87 -16.40 6.76
CA SER A 219 -22.19 -16.88 7.98
C SER A 219 -20.79 -16.29 8.21
N GLY A 220 -20.24 -15.57 7.23
CA GLY A 220 -19.00 -14.80 7.34
C GLY A 220 -18.05 -15.03 6.17
N PHE A 221 -17.18 -14.06 5.89
CA PHE A 221 -16.21 -14.11 4.80
C PHE A 221 -15.33 -15.38 4.83
N ASP A 222 -15.38 -16.21 3.80
CA ASP A 222 -14.52 -17.39 3.65
C ASP A 222 -13.27 -17.04 2.82
N LEU A 223 -12.17 -16.67 3.49
CA LEU A 223 -10.94 -16.27 2.83
C LEU A 223 -10.27 -17.47 2.13
N ASP A 224 -10.15 -17.41 0.81
CA ASP A 224 -9.48 -18.41 -0.03
C ASP A 224 -8.02 -18.03 -0.22
N ALA A 225 -7.75 -16.86 -0.82
CA ALA A 225 -6.39 -16.41 -1.11
C ALA A 225 -6.24 -14.89 -1.18
N VAL A 226 -5.00 -14.41 -1.00
CA VAL A 226 -4.62 -13.03 -1.26
C VAL A 226 -3.35 -13.00 -2.10
N GLY A 227 -3.45 -12.40 -3.28
CA GLY A 227 -2.38 -12.34 -4.28
C GLY A 227 -1.98 -10.91 -4.62
N ALA A 228 -0.74 -10.70 -5.02
CA ALA A 228 -0.21 -9.40 -5.42
C ALA A 228 0.64 -9.49 -6.70
N ARG A 229 0.67 -8.40 -7.47
CA ARG A 229 1.37 -8.29 -8.76
C ARG A 229 2.71 -7.56 -8.66
N PHE A 230 2.83 -6.62 -7.74
CA PHE A 230 3.98 -5.70 -7.66
C PHE A 230 4.74 -5.79 -6.33
N LEU A 231 5.25 -6.97 -5.98
CA LEU A 231 6.04 -7.16 -4.78
C LEU A 231 7.51 -6.80 -5.01
N GLN A 232 8.09 -6.07 -4.07
CA GLN A 232 9.49 -5.70 -4.03
C GLN A 232 10.12 -6.09 -2.69
N PRO A 233 11.32 -6.70 -2.65
CA PRO A 233 12.00 -6.99 -1.40
C PRO A 233 12.23 -5.72 -0.56
N ILE A 234 11.89 -5.81 0.72
CA ILE A 234 12.30 -4.81 1.70
C ILE A 234 13.81 -4.92 1.82
N SER A 235 14.51 -3.90 1.33
CA SER A 235 15.96 -3.83 1.50
C SER A 235 16.25 -3.69 2.99
N SER A 236 16.97 -4.66 3.57
CA SER A 236 17.39 -4.66 4.98
C SER A 236 18.40 -3.54 5.33
N SER A 237 18.66 -2.61 4.41
CA SER A 237 19.58 -1.48 4.56
C SER A 237 18.95 -0.22 5.16
N THR A 238 17.85 -0.36 5.91
CA THR A 238 17.35 0.72 6.80
C THR A 238 16.63 0.13 8.01
N VAL A 239 17.34 -0.60 8.88
CA VAL A 239 16.93 -0.68 10.28
C VAL A 239 17.36 0.64 10.94
N VAL A 240 16.48 1.64 10.87
CA VAL A 240 16.42 2.71 11.87
C VAL A 240 14.99 2.65 12.41
N PRO A 241 14.78 2.51 13.73
CA PRO A 241 13.46 2.29 14.29
C PRO A 241 12.59 3.54 14.07
N GLU A 242 11.47 3.40 13.37
CA GLU A 242 10.45 4.45 13.25
C GLU A 242 9.54 4.37 14.48
N ARG A 243 9.51 5.46 15.28
CA ARG A 243 8.50 5.71 16.33
C ARG A 243 7.43 6.62 15.72
N GLU A 244 6.16 6.24 15.83
CA GLU A 244 5.00 7.15 15.78
C GLU A 244 5.04 8.13 16.99
N ASP A 245 4.47 9.34 17.00
CA ASP A 245 3.78 10.14 16.01
C ASP A 245 4.07 11.61 16.38
N VAL A 246 4.72 12.34 15.49
CA VAL A 246 4.88 13.79 15.57
C VAL A 246 4.38 14.26 14.22
N PRO A 247 3.36 15.13 14.12
CA PRO A 247 2.97 15.64 12.82
C PRO A 247 4.25 16.13 12.13
N LYS A 248 4.46 15.78 10.85
CA LYS A 248 5.78 16.01 10.25
C LYS A 248 5.99 17.53 10.15
N ALA A 249 6.97 18.03 10.90
CA ALA A 249 7.36 19.42 10.82
C ALA A 249 7.75 19.74 9.37
N SER A 250 6.97 20.59 8.73
CA SER A 250 7.18 21.00 7.34
C SER A 250 8.49 21.76 7.15
N ARG A 251 9.05 22.35 8.23
CA ARG A 251 10.37 22.99 8.31
C ARG A 251 10.99 22.79 9.69
N VAL A 252 12.30 22.57 9.76
CA VAL A 252 13.08 22.52 11.01
C VAL A 252 13.81 23.84 11.20
N LEU A 253 13.66 24.46 12.36
CA LEU A 253 14.39 25.69 12.72
C LEU A 253 15.27 25.39 13.94
N VAL A 254 16.58 25.52 13.76
CA VAL A 254 17.57 25.33 14.83
C VAL A 254 17.89 26.70 15.42
N ALA A 255 17.18 27.06 16.49
CA ALA A 255 17.42 28.28 17.25
C ALA A 255 16.79 28.15 18.64
N SER A 256 17.44 28.73 19.66
CA SER A 256 16.90 28.86 21.02
C SER A 256 15.64 29.74 21.07
N CYS A 257 15.51 30.67 20.14
CA CYS A 257 14.36 31.53 19.94
C CYS A 257 14.11 31.72 18.45
N VAL A 258 12.84 31.79 18.04
CA VAL A 258 12.47 32.02 16.64
C VAL A 258 11.75 33.36 16.51
N ARG A 259 12.20 34.18 15.55
CA ARG A 259 11.55 35.44 15.18
C ARG A 259 10.33 35.16 14.33
N VAL A 260 9.25 35.91 14.54
CA VAL A 260 8.00 35.75 13.78
C VAL A 260 8.19 35.89 12.27
N GLU A 261 9.10 36.77 11.84
CA GLU A 261 9.46 36.92 10.43
C GLU A 261 10.00 35.62 9.81
N GLN A 262 10.72 34.79 10.59
CA GLN A 262 11.26 33.51 10.12
C GLN A 262 10.19 32.44 9.93
N LEU A 263 9.07 32.57 10.66
CA LEU A 263 7.90 31.71 10.59
C LEU A 263 7.05 32.02 9.34
N GLY A 264 7.19 33.23 8.78
CA GLY A 264 6.40 33.69 7.63
C GLY A 264 4.95 34.05 8.00
N VAL A 265 4.69 34.36 9.28
CA VAL A 265 3.37 34.77 9.80
C VAL A 265 3.45 36.12 10.50
N GLY A 266 2.31 36.71 10.87
CA GLY A 266 2.24 38.00 11.57
C GLY A 266 2.19 37.90 13.10
N ILE A 267 2.56 38.99 13.78
CA ILE A 267 2.34 39.16 15.23
C ILE A 267 0.85 39.02 15.54
N GLY A 268 0.51 38.35 16.64
CA GLY A 268 -0.86 38.04 17.05
C GLY A 268 -1.41 36.71 16.53
N THR A 269 -0.69 36.02 15.64
CA THR A 269 -1.09 34.68 15.15
C THR A 269 -1.07 33.67 16.30
N PRO A 270 -2.12 32.86 16.51
CA PRO A 270 -2.14 31.87 17.58
C PRO A 270 -1.11 30.76 17.36
N TYR A 271 -0.57 30.22 18.45
CA TYR A 271 0.36 29.10 18.42
C TYR A 271 0.09 28.08 19.52
N ARG A 272 0.57 26.85 19.32
CA ARG A 272 0.61 25.78 20.31
C ARG A 272 1.97 25.07 20.24
N LEU A 273 2.57 24.78 21.39
CA LEU A 273 3.82 24.05 21.55
C LEU A 273 3.55 22.69 22.19
N TYR A 274 4.05 21.64 21.57
CA TYR A 274 3.94 20.26 22.04
C TYR A 274 5.31 19.69 22.33
N SER A 275 5.39 18.76 23.27
CA SER A 275 6.54 17.86 23.39
C SER A 275 6.53 16.84 22.24
N LEU A 276 7.65 16.15 22.05
CA LEU A 276 7.79 15.15 21.00
C LEU A 276 6.92 13.89 21.19
N ASP A 277 6.43 13.66 22.40
CA ASP A 277 5.44 12.62 22.72
C ASP A 277 4.00 13.15 22.64
N GLY A 278 3.78 14.33 22.05
CA GLY A 278 2.46 14.86 21.73
C GLY A 278 1.72 15.59 22.85
N ARG A 279 2.36 15.82 24.00
CA ARG A 279 1.74 16.57 25.11
C ARG A 279 1.81 18.07 24.86
N LEU A 280 0.69 18.77 25.00
CA LEU A 280 0.64 20.24 24.94
C LEU A 280 1.45 20.83 26.11
N LEU A 281 2.46 21.62 25.80
CA LEU A 281 3.32 22.32 26.76
C LEU A 281 2.87 23.75 26.98
N GLU A 282 2.57 24.48 25.90
CA GLU A 282 2.22 25.90 25.94
C GLU A 282 1.34 26.30 24.75
N SER A 283 0.56 27.38 24.89
CA SER A 283 -0.18 27.98 23.78
C SER A 283 -0.41 29.48 24.02
N GLY A 284 -0.48 30.27 22.94
CA GLY A 284 -0.68 31.71 23.06
C GLY A 284 -0.82 32.39 21.70
N THR A 285 -0.51 33.68 21.64
CA THR A 285 -0.37 34.43 20.38
C THR A 285 1.06 34.90 20.21
N LEU A 286 1.56 34.86 18.98
CA LEU A 286 2.95 35.20 18.68
C LEU A 286 3.24 36.68 18.94
N LEU A 287 4.24 36.96 19.75
CA LEU A 287 4.89 38.27 19.88
C LEU A 287 6.06 38.35 18.91
N GLN A 288 6.91 39.38 18.98
CA GLN A 288 8.01 39.54 18.02
C GLN A 288 8.98 38.33 17.95
N GLU A 289 9.16 37.64 19.07
CA GLU A 289 9.97 36.43 19.23
C GLU A 289 9.26 35.38 20.10
N LEU A 290 9.51 34.09 19.81
CA LEU A 290 9.09 32.96 20.62
C LEU A 290 10.31 32.15 21.07
N CYS A 291 10.50 32.03 22.39
CA CYS A 291 11.59 31.29 23.01
C CYS A 291 11.02 30.12 23.84
N PRO A 292 10.94 28.89 23.30
CA PRO A 292 10.41 27.76 24.04
C PRO A 292 11.32 27.42 25.24
N ALA A 293 10.71 27.17 26.40
CA ALA A 293 11.44 26.81 27.62
C ALA A 293 12.06 25.40 27.57
N ALA A 294 11.55 24.53 26.69
CA ALA A 294 12.05 23.17 26.50
C ALA A 294 12.89 23.07 25.22
N PRO A 295 14.01 22.32 25.24
CA PRO A 295 15.02 22.34 24.18
C PRO A 295 14.60 21.66 22.88
N LEU A 296 13.55 20.81 22.88
CA LEU A 296 13.01 20.21 21.67
C LEU A 296 11.49 20.14 21.75
N THR A 297 10.82 20.88 20.88
CA THR A 297 9.36 20.99 20.85
C THR A 297 8.81 21.14 19.44
N LEU A 298 7.58 20.71 19.26
CA LEU A 298 6.81 20.85 18.05
C LEU A 298 5.95 22.11 18.16
N LEU A 299 6.17 23.08 17.29
CA LEU A 299 5.39 24.30 17.22
C LEU A 299 4.34 24.19 16.10
N VAL A 300 3.07 24.33 16.47
CA VAL A 300 1.96 24.62 15.55
C VAL A 300 1.72 26.12 15.54
N VAL A 301 1.73 26.76 14.37
CA VAL A 301 1.40 28.18 14.17
C VAL A 301 0.20 28.31 13.23
N GLY A 302 -0.79 29.11 13.63
CA GLY A 302 -2.05 29.21 12.91
C GLY A 302 -2.82 27.89 12.91
N GLU A 303 -3.45 27.55 11.78
CA GLU A 303 -4.27 26.34 11.69
C GLU A 303 -3.51 25.09 11.25
N GLN A 304 -2.33 25.20 10.61
CA GLN A 304 -1.70 24.04 9.95
C GLN A 304 -0.16 24.05 9.90
N GLN A 305 0.52 25.14 10.25
CA GLN A 305 1.97 25.22 10.03
C GLN A 305 2.73 24.60 11.19
N LEU A 306 3.42 23.50 10.92
CA LEU A 306 4.14 22.75 11.93
C LEU A 306 5.65 22.84 11.77
N LEU A 307 6.35 23.14 12.86
CA LEU A 307 7.79 23.37 12.90
C LEU A 307 8.43 22.63 14.06
N LEU A 308 9.62 22.09 13.85
CA LEU A 308 10.42 21.54 14.93
C LEU A 308 11.39 22.61 15.42
N LEU A 309 11.27 22.98 16.69
CA LEU A 309 12.19 23.91 17.35
C LEU A 309 13.21 23.12 18.15
N ARG A 310 14.49 23.43 17.89
CA ARG A 310 15.62 22.84 18.62
C ARG A 310 16.46 23.97 19.21
N ALA A 311 16.50 24.05 20.54
CA ALA A 311 17.48 24.86 21.23
C ALA A 311 18.89 24.28 21.00
N PRO A 312 19.94 25.11 20.91
CA PRO A 312 21.32 24.65 20.81
C PRO A 312 21.73 23.79 22.01
#